data_AF-A0A7C1UZ85-F1
#
_entry.id   AF-A0A7C1UZ85-F1
#
_cell.length_a   1.000
_cell.length_b   1.000
_cell.length_c   1.000
_cell.angle_alpha   90.00
_cell.angle_beta   90.00
_cell.angle_gamma   90.00
#
_symmetry.space_group_name_H-M   'P 1'
#
loop_
_entity.id
_entity.type
_entity.pdbx_description
1 polymer ?
#
loop_
_entity_poly.entity_id
_entity_poly.type
_entity_poly.pdbx_seq_one_letter_code
_entity_poly.pdbx_strand_id
1 'polypeptide(L)'
;LTGKPVIIENAQEDPRAQYPEEAKKEGIFTIVSIPMVIKGKVIGVLRMYTGERREFTQQEIDFVSSLAEMGAIAIENARIYERIRSDYESIMSDIYQYIGYRKSI
;
A
#
# COMPACT_ATOMS: atom_id res chain seq x y z
N LEU A 1 5.81 5.05 10.17
CA LEU A 1 5.85 5.87 8.94
C LEU A 1 5.43 7.28 9.31
N THR A 2 6.24 8.30 9.02
CA THR A 2 6.06 9.70 9.48
C THR A 2 4.96 10.47 8.72
N GLY A 3 4.19 9.79 7.85
CA GLY A 3 3.13 10.41 7.04
C GLY A 3 3.63 11.40 5.99
N LYS A 4 4.95 11.47 5.76
CA LYS A 4 5.58 12.37 4.79
C LYS A 4 6.32 11.58 3.70
N PRO A 5 6.39 12.12 2.47
CA PRO A 5 7.28 11.61 1.42
C PRO A 5 8.73 11.48 1.89
N VAL A 6 9.42 10.43 1.44
CA VAL A 6 10.84 10.20 1.66
C VAL A 6 11.52 9.95 0.32
N ILE A 7 12.62 10.65 0.09
CA ILE A 7 13.43 10.52 -1.12
C ILE A 7 14.84 10.07 -0.68
N ILE A 8 15.32 9.01 -1.32
CA ILE A 8 16.68 8.50 -1.20
C ILE A 8 17.32 8.67 -2.57
N GLU A 9 18.26 9.60 -2.69
CA GLU A 9 18.93 9.91 -3.96
C GLU A 9 19.91 8.83 -4.41
N ASN A 10 20.50 8.09 -3.46
CA ASN A 10 21.39 6.97 -3.76
C ASN A 10 21.11 5.79 -2.82
N ALA A 11 20.24 4.89 -3.24
CA ALA A 11 19.84 3.71 -2.48
C ALA A 11 20.94 2.66 -2.29
N GLN A 12 22.03 2.78 -3.03
CA GLN A 12 23.14 1.83 -2.99
C GLN A 12 24.13 2.15 -1.86
N GLU A 13 24.07 3.36 -1.31
CA GLU A 13 25.00 3.87 -0.30
C GLU A 13 24.29 4.57 0.88
N ASP A 14 23.04 5.01 0.72
CA ASP A 14 22.30 5.72 1.76
C ASP A 14 21.96 4.77 2.92
N PRO A 15 22.31 5.10 4.18
CA PRO A 15 22.05 4.25 5.34
C PRO A 15 20.56 4.07 5.66
N ARG A 16 19.68 4.89 5.07
CA ARG A 16 18.22 4.74 5.17
C ARG A 16 17.69 3.68 4.20
N ALA A 17 18.49 3.24 3.23
CA ALA A 17 18.13 2.15 2.33
C ALA A 17 18.17 0.82 3.08
N GLN A 18 17.07 0.07 3.00
CA GLN A 18 16.94 -1.19 3.72
C GLN A 18 17.76 -2.33 3.09
N TYR A 19 17.96 -2.26 1.77
CA TYR A 19 18.53 -3.33 0.94
C TYR A 19 19.47 -2.76 -0.14
N PRO A 20 20.61 -2.17 0.25
CA PRO A 20 21.50 -1.47 -0.69
C PRO A 20 22.16 -2.42 -1.70
N GLU A 21 22.45 -3.67 -1.33
CA GLU A 21 23.07 -4.64 -2.24
C GLU A 21 22.09 -5.16 -3.30
N GLU A 22 20.83 -5.35 -2.93
CA GLU A 22 19.74 -5.66 -3.85
C GLU A 22 19.47 -4.48 -4.78
N ALA A 23 19.45 -3.24 -4.25
CA ALA A 23 19.32 -2.04 -5.07
C ALA A 23 20.44 -1.95 -6.13
N LYS A 24 21.69 -2.30 -5.78
CA LYS A 24 22.79 -2.40 -6.77
C LYS A 24 22.53 -3.46 -7.83
N LYS A 25 22.13 -4.67 -7.43
CA LYS A 25 21.88 -5.79 -8.34
C LYS A 25 20.73 -5.50 -9.31
N GLU A 26 19.68 -4.85 -8.83
CA GLU A 26 18.51 -4.47 -9.62
C GLU A 26 18.72 -3.16 -10.40
N GLY A 27 19.87 -2.49 -10.22
CA GLY A 27 20.17 -1.22 -10.86
C GLY A 27 19.27 -0.09 -10.38
N ILE A 28 18.77 -0.15 -9.15
CA ILE A 28 17.99 0.92 -8.51
C ILE A 28 18.95 1.93 -7.89
N PHE A 29 18.79 3.20 -8.25
CA PHE A 29 19.61 4.30 -7.76
C PHE A 29 18.80 5.26 -6.89
N THR A 30 17.73 5.85 -7.41
CA THR A 30 16.86 6.75 -6.61
C THR A 30 15.60 6.01 -6.19
N ILE A 31 15.19 6.19 -4.93
CA ILE A 31 13.92 5.69 -4.38
C ILE A 31 13.07 6.86 -3.91
N VAL A 32 11.83 6.92 -4.37
CA VAL A 32 10.79 7.80 -3.82
C VAL A 32 9.75 6.94 -3.12
N SER A 33 9.51 7.20 -1.84
CA SER A 33 8.50 6.53 -1.02
C SER A 33 7.43 7.53 -0.60
N ILE A 34 6.22 7.38 -1.14
CA ILE A 34 5.08 8.23 -0.85
C ILE A 34 4.10 7.45 0.04
N PRO A 35 3.78 7.94 1.25
CA PRO A 35 2.83 7.26 2.12
C PRO A 35 1.40 7.32 1.56
N MET A 36 0.68 6.21 1.68
CA MET A 36 -0.74 6.13 1.33
C MET A 36 -1.55 6.34 2.61
N VAL A 37 -2.25 7.46 2.73
CA VAL A 37 -2.88 7.91 3.98
C VAL A 37 -4.40 7.98 3.83
N ILE A 38 -5.13 7.39 4.77
CA ILE A 38 -6.59 7.50 4.90
C ILE A 38 -6.92 7.92 6.32
N LYS A 39 -7.71 8.99 6.47
CA LYS A 39 -8.16 9.50 7.78
C LYS A 39 -7.02 9.64 8.80
N GLY A 40 -5.87 10.14 8.34
CA GLY A 40 -4.66 10.32 9.17
C GLY A 40 -3.86 9.06 9.48
N LYS A 41 -4.26 7.88 8.96
CA LYS A 41 -3.54 6.61 9.15
C LYS A 41 -2.83 6.21 7.87
N VAL A 42 -1.56 5.84 7.98
CA VAL A 42 -0.80 5.29 6.85
C VAL A 42 -1.22 3.83 6.67
N ILE A 43 -1.80 3.50 5.51
CA ILE A 43 -2.29 2.16 5.19
C ILE A 43 -1.36 1.40 4.23
N GLY A 44 -0.37 2.08 3.67
CA GLY A 44 0.59 1.55 2.70
C GLY A 44 1.61 2.59 2.25
N VAL A 45 2.45 2.23 1.28
CA VAL A 45 3.45 3.11 0.67
C VAL A 45 3.50 2.83 -0.82
N LEU A 46 3.41 3.89 -1.64
CA LEU A 46 3.71 3.86 -3.06
C LEU A 46 5.21 4.12 -3.25
N ARG A 47 5.92 3.18 -3.88
CA ARG A 47 7.36 3.33 -4.18
C ARG A 47 7.58 3.51 -5.67
N MET A 48 8.48 4.42 -6.02
CA MET A 48 9.01 4.57 -7.37
C MET A 48 10.53 4.46 -7.33
N TYR A 49 11.09 3.89 -8.40
CA TYR A 49 12.50 3.62 -8.53
C TYR A 49 13.01 4.16 -9.86
N THR A 50 14.22 4.73 -9.86
CA THR A 50 14.93 5.09 -11.10
C THR A 50 16.32 4.47 -11.10
N GLY A 51 16.81 4.09 -12.28
CA GLY A 51 18.14 3.48 -12.40
C GLY A 51 19.31 4.47 -12.45
N GLU A 52 19.00 5.75 -12.54
CA GLU A 52 19.95 6.84 -12.48
C GLU A 52 19.59 7.80 -11.34
N ARG A 53 20.55 8.65 -10.96
CA ARG A 53 20.29 9.74 -10.01
C ARG A 53 19.26 10.68 -10.61
N ARG A 54 18.16 10.88 -9.89
CA ARG A 54 17.11 11.82 -10.29
C ARG A 54 16.69 12.66 -9.11
N GLU A 55 16.72 13.97 -9.30
CA GLU A 55 16.09 14.91 -8.37
C GLU A 55 14.64 15.09 -8.79
N PHE A 56 13.72 14.90 -7.84
CA PHE A 56 12.30 15.10 -8.07
C PHE A 56 11.91 16.51 -7.64
N THR A 57 11.24 17.23 -8.52
CA THR A 57 10.67 18.53 -8.21
C THR A 57 9.51 18.40 -7.23
N GLN A 58 9.21 19.47 -6.49
CA GLN A 58 8.06 19.47 -5.58
C GLN A 58 6.74 19.17 -6.32
N GLN A 59 6.57 19.68 -7.56
CA GLN A 59 5.39 19.42 -8.38
C GLN A 59 5.21 17.94 -8.73
N GLU A 60 6.31 17.24 -9.04
CA GLU A 60 6.26 15.79 -9.29
C GLU A 60 5.91 15.02 -8.01
N ILE A 61 6.48 15.41 -6.87
CA ILE A 61 6.14 14.80 -5.58
C ILE A 61 4.68 15.05 -5.22
N ASP A 62 4.15 16.26 -5.44
CA ASP A 62 2.75 16.59 -5.19
C ASP A 62 1.82 15.78 -6.09
N PHE A 63 2.15 15.67 -7.38
CA PHE A 63 1.40 14.85 -8.32
C PHE A 63 1.34 13.38 -7.90
N VAL A 64 2.48 12.78 -7.56
CA VAL A 64 2.53 11.37 -7.13
C VAL A 64 1.89 11.20 -5.75
N SER A 65 1.91 12.23 -4.89
CA SER A 65 1.17 12.24 -3.62
C SER A 65 -0.34 12.17 -3.85
N SER A 66 -0.88 12.92 -4.82
CA SER A 66 -2.28 12.80 -5.21
C SER A 66 -2.61 11.40 -5.78
N LEU A 67 -1.70 10.80 -6.55
CA LEU A 67 -1.87 9.42 -7.03
C LEU A 67 -1.88 8.42 -5.85
N ALA A 68 -0.99 8.59 -4.87
CA ALA A 68 -0.92 7.74 -3.69
C ALA A 68 -2.19 7.85 -2.84
N GLU A 69 -2.77 9.05 -2.72
CA GLU A 69 -4.05 9.28 -2.04
C GLU A 69 -5.21 8.56 -2.75
N MET A 70 -5.32 8.70 -4.07
CA MET A 70 -6.34 7.96 -4.85
C MET A 70 -6.16 6.45 -4.74
N GLY A 71 -4.92 5.96 -4.81
CA GLY A 71 -4.61 4.55 -4.60
C GLY A 71 -4.99 4.07 -3.19
N ALA A 72 -4.80 4.91 -2.18
CA ALA A 72 -5.17 4.60 -0.80
C ALA A 72 -6.68 4.40 -0.68
N ILE A 73 -7.47 5.28 -1.30
CA ILE A 73 -8.92 5.20 -1.32
C ILE A 73 -9.37 3.91 -2.04
N ALA A 74 -8.77 3.60 -3.20
CA ALA A 74 -9.11 2.40 -3.96
C ALA A 74 -8.83 1.10 -3.17
N ILE A 75 -7.67 1.01 -2.52
CA ILE A 75 -7.31 -0.15 -1.69
C ILE A 75 -8.25 -0.26 -0.48
N GLU A 76 -8.59 0.85 0.17
CA GLU A 76 -9.52 0.84 1.29
C GLU A 76 -10.92 0.39 0.87
N ASN A 77 -11.41 0.87 -0.28
CA ASN A 77 -12.69 0.43 -0.84
C ASN A 77 -12.69 -1.08 -1.16
N ALA A 78 -11.61 -1.59 -1.74
CA ALA A 78 -11.46 -3.03 -2.01
C ALA A 78 -11.50 -3.86 -0.72
N ARG A 79 -10.79 -3.42 0.33
CA ARG A 79 -10.80 -4.08 1.65
C ARG A 79 -12.17 -4.06 2.30
N ILE A 80 -12.89 -2.94 2.22
CA ILE A 80 -14.26 -2.82 2.73
C ILE A 80 -15.18 -3.80 1.99
N TYR A 81 -15.08 -3.85 0.66
CA TYR A 81 -15.87 -4.76 -0.15
C TYR A 81 -15.59 -6.24 0.18
N GLU A 82 -14.33 -6.62 0.32
CA GLU A 82 -13.94 -7.97 0.74
C GLU A 82 -14.49 -8.33 2.12
N ARG A 83 -14.46 -7.38 3.08
CA ARG A 83 -15.04 -7.59 4.41
C ARG A 83 -16.55 -7.83 4.35
N ILE A 84 -17.28 -6.98 3.64
CA ILE A 84 -18.74 -7.13 3.47
C ILE A 84 -19.07 -8.50 2.87
N ARG A 85 -18.29 -8.94 1.86
CA ARG A 85 -18.47 -10.25 1.24
C ARG A 85 -18.21 -11.39 2.22
N SER A 86 -17.10 -11.33 2.96
CA SER A 86 -16.75 -12.35 3.95
C SER A 86 -17.79 -12.45 5.06
N ASP A 87 -18.30 -11.32 5.54
CA ASP A 87 -19.35 -11.28 6.57
C ASP A 87 -20.65 -11.91 6.06
N TYR A 88 -21.03 -11.61 4.81
CA TYR A 88 -22.20 -12.22 4.16
C TYR A 88 -22.06 -13.74 4.03
N GLU A 89 -20.88 -14.23 3.60
CA GLU A 89 -20.60 -15.66 3.45
C GLU A 89 -20.67 -16.38 4.81
N SER A 90 -20.13 -15.77 5.87
CA SER A 90 -20.20 -16.30 7.24
C SER A 90 -21.65 -16.40 7.73
N ILE A 91 -22.43 -15.32 7.61
CA ILE A 91 -23.83 -15.30 8.06
C ILE A 91 -24.65 -16.36 7.32
N MET A 92 -24.44 -16.50 6.00
CA MET A 92 -25.15 -17.52 5.22
C MET A 92 -24.77 -18.93 5.69
N SER A 93 -23.49 -19.20 5.94
CA SER A 93 -23.03 -20.49 6.48
C SER A 93 -23.72 -20.84 7.80
N ASP A 94 -23.77 -19.88 8.73
CA ASP A 94 -24.40 -20.06 10.05
C ASP A 94 -25.90 -20.36 9.91
N ILE A 95 -26.61 -19.64 9.02
CA ILE A 95 -28.03 -19.88 8.75
C ILE A 95 -28.23 -21.28 8.16
N TYR A 96 -27.43 -21.69 7.16
CA TYR A 96 -27.54 -23.01 6.54
C TYR A 96 -27.31 -24.13 7.54
N GLN A 97 -26.35 -23.97 8.46
CA GLN A 97 -26.09 -24.94 9.52
C GLN A 97 -27.27 -25.01 10.50
N TYR A 98 -27.83 -23.86 10.90
CA TYR A 98 -28.98 -23.79 11.81
C TYR A 98 -30.25 -24.43 11.24
N ILE A 99 -30.61 -24.10 9.99
CA ILE A 99 -31.80 -24.68 9.34
C ILE A 99 -31.61 -26.17 9.01
N GLY A 100 -30.39 -26.58 8.63
CA GLY A 100 -30.06 -27.98 8.39
C GLY A 100 -30.18 -28.83 9.66
N TYR A 101 -29.78 -28.28 10.80
CA TYR A 101 -29.92 -28.92 12.10
C TYR A 101 -31.39 -29.13 12.51
N ARG A 102 -32.28 -28.16 12.21
CA ARG A 102 -33.71 -28.24 12.57
C ARG A 102 -34.51 -29.23 11.70
N LYS A 103 -34.02 -29.64 10.52
CA LYS A 103 -34.70 -30.60 9.63
C LYS A 103 -34.42 -32.08 9.96
N SER A 104 -33.48 -32.34 10.87
CA SER A 104 -33.05 -33.70 11.26
C SER A 104 -33.59 -34.15 12.64
N ILE A 105 -34.51 -33.37 13.24
CA ILE A 105 -35.26 -33.65 14.48
C ILE A 105 -36.74 -33.70 14.11
#